data_AF-A0A9W6HCR7-F1
#
_entry.id   AF-A0A9W6HCR7-F1
#
_cell.length_a   1.000
_cell.length_b   1.000
_cell.length_c   1.000
_cell.angle_alpha   90.00
_cell.angle_beta   90.00
_cell.angle_gamma   90.00
#
_symmetry.space_group_name_H-M   'P 1'
#
loop_
_entity.id
_entity.type
_entity.pdbx_description
1 polymer ?
#
loop_
_entity_poly.entity_id
_entity_poly.type
_entity_poly.pdbx_seq_one_letter_code
_entity_poly.pdbx_strand_id
1 'polypeptide(L)'
;MTTRFDSPAPRTPIRRTLGATAATVALALGLTLVGASGAQAWDPGPGSGHGGGHSQTLAPRTQFTMAPDGSSGATVGGEGIPNIDSDKKTIATYYGDPGTGIANKTASPYITEMASIVSREAAKLSSLYRDAKRHGEKPAIVFDADDTTLWTYDMEVGDMHFNFSPAEQDVWVQDQRFPATPSMVAFVNKAAAMGFAVFGLTGRNDDQKAATLGNLSKVGYTPFNTQNFFTKWTGVGASQQPSYITCVTAKCTTVEYKALTRKHIESLGYDIALNVGDQWSDLQGGYADRALKLPNPTYYLPSANLPGVSQPWLAPRTHFTMAADGSSGAKVGGEGIPNIDSVKSTIYTYYGDPGTGIANKTDSPYIREMRSLVQRQLPAVAAACFVGKKLHKNPAIVLDADDTTLWTYDMEVADMHFNFNPAEQDVWVQDQRFPATPSMVTLASVAQKSGCTIVGLTGRNDDQKAATLGNLAKVGYTGFTAANYYTKWTGVGTSQQPSYITCATAKCTTIEYKSQTRAHVESASGGRYDIVANFGDQFSDLIGGHADRTIKLPNPTYYLP
;
A
#
# COMPACT_ATOMS: atom_id res chain seq x y z
N MET A 1 -42.74 -18.50 -62.61
CA MET A 1 -43.44 -17.89 -61.46
C MET A 1 -42.39 -17.34 -60.49
N THR A 2 -42.32 -16.06 -60.13
CA THR A 2 -42.94 -14.86 -60.73
C THR A 2 -42.18 -13.60 -60.26
N THR A 3 -41.42 -12.91 -61.16
CA THR A 3 -41.13 -11.44 -61.18
C THR A 3 -40.44 -10.76 -59.95
N ARG A 4 -39.84 -9.54 -59.95
CA ARG A 4 -39.21 -8.50 -60.84
C ARG A 4 -38.65 -7.41 -59.87
N PHE A 5 -37.71 -6.50 -60.13
CA PHE A 5 -36.81 -6.17 -61.27
C PHE A 5 -35.55 -5.41 -60.73
N ASP A 6 -34.79 -4.75 -61.61
CA ASP A 6 -33.53 -4.00 -61.36
C ASP A 6 -33.64 -2.60 -60.71
N SER A 7 -32.47 -2.02 -60.38
CA SER A 7 -32.17 -0.58 -60.14
C SER A 7 -32.18 0.23 -61.48
N PRO A 8 -32.03 1.60 -61.56
CA PRO A 8 -31.42 2.56 -60.60
C PRO A 8 -32.12 3.96 -60.48
N ALA A 9 -31.40 4.93 -59.88
CA ALA A 9 -31.74 6.35 -59.62
C ALA A 9 -31.80 7.24 -60.92
N PRO A 10 -31.96 8.60 -60.92
CA PRO A 10 -32.00 9.59 -59.82
C PRO A 10 -32.99 10.80 -59.97
N ARG A 11 -32.84 11.83 -59.10
CA ARG A 11 -33.06 13.32 -59.27
C ARG A 11 -34.00 14.01 -58.26
N THR A 12 -33.58 15.22 -57.89
CA THR A 12 -34.20 16.19 -56.95
C THR A 12 -35.40 16.95 -57.54
N PRO A 13 -36.23 17.57 -56.67
CA PRO A 13 -36.29 19.03 -56.77
C PRO A 13 -36.31 19.83 -55.44
N ILE A 14 -35.91 21.08 -55.62
CA ILE A 14 -35.89 22.27 -54.74
C ILE A 14 -37.37 22.76 -54.54
N ARG A 15 -37.91 23.33 -53.43
CA ARG A 15 -37.51 24.53 -52.63
C ARG A 15 -38.50 24.76 -51.43
N ARG A 16 -38.01 25.35 -50.31
CA ARG A 16 -38.71 26.30 -49.36
C ARG A 16 -39.96 25.78 -48.57
N THR A 17 -40.32 26.28 -47.37
CA THR A 17 -39.84 27.42 -46.53
C THR A 17 -40.20 27.24 -45.04
N LEU A 18 -39.40 27.88 -44.15
CA LEU A 18 -39.76 28.50 -42.85
C LEU A 18 -40.39 27.65 -41.71
N GLY A 19 -39.83 27.81 -40.50
CA GLY A 19 -40.44 27.35 -39.25
C GLY A 19 -39.45 27.09 -38.10
N ALA A 20 -38.89 28.13 -37.49
CA ALA A 20 -38.35 28.02 -36.12
C ALA A 20 -39.56 27.92 -35.14
N THR A 21 -39.51 27.38 -33.92
CA THR A 21 -38.46 27.25 -32.89
C THR A 21 -38.86 26.14 -31.89
N ALA A 22 -37.91 25.43 -31.27
CA ALA A 22 -37.97 25.04 -29.85
C ALA A 22 -36.63 24.43 -29.40
N ALA A 23 -36.07 24.92 -28.31
CA ALA A 23 -34.82 24.39 -27.77
C ALA A 23 -35.04 23.10 -26.98
N THR A 24 -34.16 22.12 -27.15
CA THR A 24 -33.90 21.07 -26.15
C THR A 24 -32.44 21.14 -25.75
N VAL A 25 -32.20 21.46 -24.47
CA VAL A 25 -30.86 21.52 -23.89
C VAL A 25 -30.38 20.09 -23.65
N ALA A 26 -29.41 19.64 -24.43
CA ALA A 26 -28.67 18.42 -24.17
C ALA A 26 -27.27 18.79 -23.63
N LEU A 27 -27.08 18.72 -22.31
CA LEU A 27 -25.74 18.74 -21.72
C LEU A 27 -25.03 17.43 -22.09
N ALA A 28 -24.22 17.45 -23.14
CA ALA A 28 -23.22 16.44 -23.38
C ALA A 28 -22.03 16.65 -22.43
N LEU A 29 -22.11 16.05 -21.23
CA LEU A 29 -20.94 15.90 -20.36
C LEU A 29 -19.95 14.94 -21.03
N GLY A 30 -18.98 15.52 -21.74
CA GLY A 30 -17.92 14.77 -22.40
C GLY A 30 -17.01 14.07 -21.39
N LEU A 31 -17.16 12.75 -21.29
CA LEU A 31 -16.20 11.87 -20.63
C LEU A 31 -14.85 11.97 -21.36
N THR A 32 -13.99 12.85 -20.87
CA THR A 32 -12.58 12.86 -21.25
C THR A 32 -11.87 11.77 -20.47
N LEU A 33 -11.72 10.61 -21.10
CA LEU A 33 -10.75 9.60 -20.71
C LEU A 33 -9.35 10.20 -20.86
N VAL A 34 -8.87 10.83 -19.78
CA VAL A 34 -7.46 11.22 -19.65
C VAL A 34 -6.68 9.92 -19.47
N GLY A 35 -6.27 9.32 -20.59
CA GLY A 35 -5.28 8.27 -20.57
C GLY A 35 -4.01 8.81 -19.89
N ALA A 36 -3.49 8.08 -18.91
CA ALA A 36 -2.26 8.44 -18.23
C ALA A 36 -1.11 8.49 -19.25
N SER A 37 -0.82 9.69 -19.74
CA SER A 37 0.44 10.00 -20.41
C SER A 37 1.55 9.75 -19.41
N GLY A 38 2.30 8.65 -19.59
CA GLY A 38 3.46 8.36 -18.76
C GLY A 38 4.37 9.57 -18.75
N ALA A 39 4.89 9.92 -17.57
CA ALA A 39 5.68 11.13 -17.37
C ALA A 39 6.78 11.21 -18.42
N GLN A 40 6.67 12.17 -19.35
CA GLN A 40 7.78 12.50 -20.23
C GLN A 40 8.86 13.08 -19.32
N ALA A 41 9.97 12.35 -19.19
CA ALA A 41 11.10 12.82 -18.41
C ALA A 41 11.49 14.21 -18.91
N TRP A 42 11.51 15.18 -18.00
CA TRP A 42 12.05 16.51 -18.27
C TRP A 42 13.51 16.33 -18.71
N ASP A 43 13.80 16.76 -19.93
CA ASP A 43 15.13 16.67 -20.55
C ASP A 43 15.95 17.91 -20.17
N PRO A 44 16.93 17.79 -19.25
CA PRO A 44 17.83 18.90 -18.97
C PRO A 44 18.80 19.02 -20.15
N GLY A 45 18.52 20.00 -21.03
CA GLY A 45 19.36 20.30 -22.19
C GLY A 45 20.85 20.46 -21.84
N PRO A 46 21.76 20.32 -22.83
CA PRO A 46 23.14 19.88 -22.64
C PRO A 46 23.96 20.75 -21.67
N GLY A 47 23.97 20.34 -20.40
CA GLY A 47 24.80 20.89 -19.34
C GLY A 47 26.22 20.32 -19.35
N SER A 48 27.19 21.14 -18.96
CA SER A 48 28.62 20.86 -19.15
C SER A 48 29.18 19.77 -18.24
N GLY A 49 29.88 18.80 -18.83
CA GLY A 49 31.05 18.15 -18.21
C GLY A 49 30.84 16.80 -17.53
N HIS A 50 29.61 16.43 -17.17
CA HIS A 50 29.34 15.16 -16.49
C HIS A 50 29.37 13.98 -17.47
N GLY A 51 30.42 13.16 -17.37
CA GLY A 51 30.66 12.03 -18.28
C GLY A 51 29.59 10.95 -18.15
N GLY A 52 28.99 10.54 -19.27
CA GLY A 52 27.86 9.61 -19.35
C GLY A 52 28.17 8.15 -18.99
N GLY A 53 28.63 7.89 -17.77
CA GLY A 53 28.79 6.56 -17.19
C GLY A 53 28.04 6.44 -15.88
N HIS A 54 27.29 5.35 -15.71
CA HIS A 54 26.60 4.97 -14.46
C HIS A 54 25.26 5.65 -14.15
N SER A 55 24.39 5.84 -15.14
CA SER A 55 22.97 5.58 -14.89
C SER A 55 22.78 4.07 -14.69
N GLN A 56 23.06 3.58 -13.48
CA GLN A 56 22.22 2.49 -12.97
C GLN A 56 20.83 3.08 -12.85
N THR A 57 19.85 2.48 -13.53
CA THR A 57 18.50 3.05 -13.64
C THR A 57 17.96 3.41 -12.27
N LEU A 58 17.80 4.72 -12.02
CA LEU A 58 17.15 5.28 -10.83
C LEU A 58 15.65 4.96 -10.89
N ALA A 59 15.33 3.69 -10.71
CA ALA A 59 14.01 3.11 -10.80
C ALA A 59 13.76 2.24 -9.56
N PRO A 60 12.59 2.34 -8.92
CA PRO A 60 12.19 1.44 -7.85
C PRO A 60 12.28 -0.02 -8.27
N ARG A 61 12.66 -0.90 -7.33
CA ARG A 61 12.46 -2.34 -7.51
C ARG A 61 10.97 -2.61 -7.70
N THR A 62 10.63 -3.53 -8.59
CA THR A 62 9.23 -3.92 -8.87
C THR A 62 8.92 -5.38 -8.59
N GLN A 63 9.90 -6.17 -8.13
CA GLN A 63 9.76 -7.59 -7.82
C GLN A 63 10.21 -7.84 -6.39
N PHE A 64 9.33 -8.44 -5.59
CA PHE A 64 9.51 -8.60 -4.15
C PHE A 64 9.28 -10.05 -3.74
N THR A 65 10.07 -10.52 -2.78
CA THR A 65 9.86 -11.81 -2.10
C THR A 65 9.72 -11.54 -0.62
N MET A 66 8.56 -11.87 -0.06
CA MET A 66 8.16 -11.49 1.29
C MET A 66 7.33 -12.61 1.93
N ALA A 67 7.69 -13.02 3.14
CA ALA A 67 6.93 -13.93 3.97
C ALA A 67 5.76 -13.18 4.65
N PRO A 68 4.61 -13.84 4.85
CA PRO A 68 3.41 -13.18 5.39
C PRO A 68 3.54 -12.78 6.87
N ASP A 69 4.55 -13.29 7.58
CA ASP A 69 4.85 -13.09 8.99
C ASP A 69 5.89 -11.99 9.28
N GLY A 70 6.29 -11.23 8.25
CA GLY A 70 7.30 -10.16 8.37
C GLY A 70 8.76 -10.63 8.42
N SER A 71 9.01 -11.93 8.59
CA SER A 71 10.36 -12.49 8.83
C SER A 71 11.39 -12.15 7.74
N SER A 72 10.93 -11.85 6.52
CA SER A 72 11.80 -11.43 5.41
C SER A 72 12.61 -10.18 5.72
N GLY A 73 12.08 -9.24 6.52
CA GLY A 73 12.75 -7.99 6.89
C GLY A 73 14.05 -8.21 7.68
N ALA A 74 14.25 -9.39 8.26
CA ALA A 74 15.51 -9.76 8.92
C ALA A 74 16.65 -10.07 7.93
N THR A 75 16.35 -10.27 6.63
CA THR A 75 17.28 -10.80 5.63
C THR A 75 17.33 -10.01 4.32
N VAL A 76 16.23 -9.40 3.88
CA VAL A 76 16.23 -8.52 2.71
C VAL A 76 16.71 -7.13 3.12
N GLY A 77 17.47 -6.46 2.24
CA GLY A 77 17.73 -5.03 2.39
C GLY A 77 16.47 -4.21 2.07
N GLY A 78 16.41 -2.96 2.50
CA GLY A 78 15.17 -2.15 2.45
C GLY A 78 14.60 -1.95 1.05
N GLU A 79 15.43 -1.86 0.00
CA GLU A 79 14.98 -1.84 -1.40
C GLU A 79 14.26 -3.14 -1.81
N GLY A 80 14.44 -4.24 -1.09
CA GLY A 80 13.76 -5.52 -1.26
C GLY A 80 12.43 -5.66 -0.52
N ILE A 81 11.99 -4.62 0.18
CA ILE A 81 10.69 -4.55 0.86
C ILE A 81 9.74 -3.72 -0.01
N PRO A 82 8.48 -4.14 -0.24
CA PRO A 82 7.48 -3.28 -0.89
C PRO A 82 7.37 -1.95 -0.15
N ASN A 83 7.43 -0.83 -0.87
CA ASN A 83 7.16 0.46 -0.26
C ASN A 83 5.66 0.57 0.07
N ILE A 84 5.33 0.97 1.28
CA ILE A 84 3.96 0.89 1.79
C ILE A 84 2.98 1.83 1.06
N ASP A 85 3.41 3.00 0.60
CA ASP A 85 2.54 3.91 -0.17
C ASP A 85 2.24 3.36 -1.56
N SER A 86 3.24 2.75 -2.21
CA SER A 86 3.05 2.05 -3.47
C SER A 86 2.10 0.85 -3.32
N ASP A 87 2.13 0.17 -2.18
CA ASP A 87 1.20 -0.94 -1.88
C ASP A 87 -0.22 -0.44 -1.65
N LYS A 88 -0.41 0.57 -0.78
CA LYS A 88 -1.70 1.28 -0.60
C LYS A 88 -2.28 1.76 -1.94
N LYS A 89 -1.45 2.32 -2.82
CA LYS A 89 -1.86 2.77 -4.17
C LYS A 89 -2.24 1.61 -5.09
N THR A 90 -1.55 0.48 -4.98
CA THR A 90 -1.87 -0.77 -5.72
C THR A 90 -3.22 -1.33 -5.27
N ILE A 91 -3.44 -1.40 -3.97
CA ILE A 91 -4.71 -1.82 -3.35
C ILE A 91 -5.86 -0.90 -3.79
N ALA A 92 -5.72 0.43 -3.67
CA ALA A 92 -6.74 1.38 -4.10
C ALA A 92 -7.11 1.21 -5.59
N THR A 93 -6.10 1.05 -6.45
CA THR A 93 -6.30 0.80 -7.90
C THR A 93 -7.08 -0.48 -8.16
N TYR A 94 -6.81 -1.56 -7.41
CA TYR A 94 -7.50 -2.85 -7.53
C TYR A 94 -8.97 -2.79 -7.10
N TYR A 95 -9.30 -2.01 -6.08
CA TYR A 95 -10.68 -1.78 -5.64
C TYR A 95 -11.40 -0.65 -6.39
N GLY A 96 -10.71 0.06 -7.30
CA GLY A 96 -11.25 1.18 -8.06
C GLY A 96 -11.46 2.46 -7.23
N ASP A 97 -10.76 2.57 -6.10
CA ASP A 97 -10.76 3.73 -5.21
C ASP A 97 -9.83 4.83 -5.79
N PRO A 98 -10.32 6.06 -6.02
CA PRO A 98 -9.50 7.16 -6.52
C PRO A 98 -8.49 7.72 -5.49
N GLY A 99 -8.47 7.20 -4.26
CA GLY A 99 -7.70 7.73 -3.13
C GLY A 99 -8.57 8.42 -2.09
N THR A 100 -9.85 8.05 -2.01
CA THR A 100 -10.82 8.55 -1.02
C THR A 100 -11.08 7.55 0.12
N GLY A 101 -10.50 6.35 0.07
CA GLY A 101 -10.76 5.28 1.02
C GLY A 101 -12.10 4.57 0.81
N ILE A 102 -12.73 4.77 -0.35
CA ILE A 102 -14.05 4.24 -0.71
C ILE A 102 -13.93 3.50 -2.04
N ALA A 103 -14.24 2.20 -2.04
CA ALA A 103 -14.11 1.39 -3.24
C ALA A 103 -15.25 1.65 -4.25
N ASN A 104 -14.96 1.50 -5.55
CA ASN A 104 -15.99 1.57 -6.57
C ASN A 104 -16.92 0.35 -6.47
N LYS A 105 -18.19 0.59 -6.13
CA LYS A 105 -19.20 -0.47 -5.91
C LYS A 105 -19.82 -1.03 -7.20
N THR A 106 -19.37 -0.59 -8.38
CA THR A 106 -19.96 -0.95 -9.68
C THR A 106 -18.97 -1.56 -10.65
N ALA A 107 -17.75 -1.03 -10.74
CA ALA A 107 -16.73 -1.47 -11.69
C ALA A 107 -15.32 -1.28 -11.10
N SER A 108 -14.62 -2.39 -10.90
CA SER A 108 -13.22 -2.44 -10.47
C SER A 108 -12.58 -3.78 -10.88
N PRO A 109 -11.24 -3.88 -10.89
CA PRO A 109 -10.54 -5.17 -10.96
C PRO A 109 -11.06 -6.18 -9.94
N TYR A 110 -11.25 -5.79 -8.68
CA TYR A 110 -11.84 -6.62 -7.63
C TYR A 110 -13.23 -7.17 -8.00
N ILE A 111 -14.18 -6.32 -8.42
CA ILE A 111 -15.53 -6.77 -8.81
C ILE A 111 -15.47 -7.75 -9.98
N THR A 112 -14.59 -7.49 -10.95
CA THR A 112 -14.41 -8.34 -12.14
C THR A 112 -13.83 -9.70 -11.76
N GLU A 113 -12.84 -9.73 -10.87
CA GLU A 113 -12.24 -10.95 -10.34
C GLU A 113 -13.25 -11.75 -9.51
N MET A 114 -13.97 -11.09 -8.59
CA MET A 114 -15.01 -11.71 -7.76
C MET A 114 -16.12 -12.36 -8.60
N ALA A 115 -16.65 -11.65 -9.61
CA ALA A 115 -17.61 -12.22 -10.54
C ALA A 115 -17.06 -13.45 -11.29
N SER A 116 -15.78 -13.41 -11.67
CA SER A 116 -15.07 -14.50 -12.35
C SER A 116 -14.87 -15.72 -11.44
N ILE A 117 -14.46 -15.52 -10.19
CA ILE A 117 -14.31 -16.57 -9.17
C ILE A 117 -15.66 -17.20 -8.84
N VAL A 118 -16.64 -16.38 -8.46
CA VAL A 118 -17.96 -16.85 -8.02
C VAL A 118 -18.71 -17.56 -9.15
N SER A 119 -18.62 -17.09 -10.40
CA SER A 119 -19.23 -17.77 -11.55
C SER A 119 -18.63 -19.17 -11.78
N ARG A 120 -17.31 -19.32 -11.66
CA ARG A 120 -16.64 -20.64 -11.75
C ARG A 120 -17.09 -21.60 -10.65
N GLU A 121 -17.30 -21.13 -9.42
CA GLU A 121 -17.76 -21.99 -8.33
C GLU A 121 -19.25 -22.29 -8.41
N ALA A 122 -20.07 -21.32 -8.82
CA ALA A 122 -21.51 -21.46 -9.04
C ALA A 122 -21.87 -22.54 -10.08
N ALA A 123 -20.95 -22.85 -11.00
CA ALA A 123 -21.07 -23.95 -11.96
C ALA A 123 -20.81 -25.33 -11.34
N LYS A 124 -20.04 -25.42 -10.25
CA LYS A 124 -19.67 -26.68 -9.57
C LYS A 124 -20.70 -27.14 -8.54
N LEU A 125 -21.52 -26.24 -7.99
CA LEU A 125 -22.52 -26.53 -6.95
C LEU A 125 -23.35 -27.80 -7.20
N SER A 126 -23.76 -28.07 -8.45
CA SER A 126 -24.55 -29.27 -8.80
C SER A 126 -23.76 -30.57 -8.77
N SER A 127 -22.43 -30.54 -8.92
CA SER A 127 -21.58 -31.70 -8.64
C SER A 127 -21.44 -31.86 -7.13
N LEU A 128 -20.96 -30.82 -6.45
CA LEU A 128 -20.70 -30.81 -5.01
C LEU A 128 -21.91 -31.34 -4.21
N TYR A 129 -23.11 -30.89 -4.54
CA TYR A 129 -24.34 -31.36 -3.90
C TYR A 129 -24.57 -32.87 -4.09
N ARG A 130 -24.42 -33.36 -5.33
CA ARG A 130 -24.59 -34.79 -5.64
C ARG A 130 -23.47 -35.64 -5.06
N ASP A 131 -22.28 -35.08 -4.89
CA ASP A 131 -21.12 -35.76 -4.33
C ASP A 131 -21.36 -36.01 -2.83
N ALA A 132 -21.65 -34.96 -2.07
CA ALA A 132 -22.04 -35.05 -0.65
C ALA A 132 -23.25 -35.97 -0.39
N LYS A 133 -24.31 -35.88 -1.21
CA LYS A 133 -25.48 -36.78 -1.07
C LYS A 133 -25.14 -38.26 -1.27
N ARG A 134 -24.07 -38.63 -2.00
CA ARG A 134 -23.68 -40.04 -2.19
C ARG A 134 -22.99 -40.64 -0.97
N HIS A 135 -22.41 -39.82 -0.09
CA HIS A 135 -21.84 -40.28 1.18
C HIS A 135 -22.90 -40.46 2.27
N GLY A 136 -24.17 -40.11 1.99
CA GLY A 136 -25.31 -40.26 2.92
C GLY A 136 -25.52 -39.04 3.83
N GLU A 137 -24.68 -38.01 3.69
CA GLU A 137 -24.60 -36.86 4.58
C GLU A 137 -25.50 -35.69 4.11
N LYS A 138 -25.63 -34.66 4.95
CA LYS A 138 -26.36 -33.42 4.60
C LYS A 138 -25.39 -32.43 3.96
N PRO A 139 -25.50 -32.09 2.66
CA PRO A 139 -24.56 -31.18 2.02
C PRO A 139 -24.62 -29.79 2.66
N ALA A 140 -23.46 -29.23 2.99
CA ALA A 140 -23.30 -27.94 3.62
C ALA A 140 -22.24 -27.08 2.92
N ILE A 141 -22.36 -25.76 3.10
CA ILE A 141 -21.33 -24.79 2.72
C ILE A 141 -21.12 -23.83 3.91
N VAL A 142 -19.86 -23.61 4.26
CA VAL A 142 -19.45 -22.64 5.28
C VAL A 142 -18.91 -21.38 4.59
N PHE A 143 -19.32 -20.21 5.09
CA PHE A 143 -18.88 -18.90 4.64
C PHE A 143 -18.35 -18.07 5.82
N ASP A 144 -17.25 -17.35 5.64
CA ASP A 144 -16.90 -16.24 6.52
C ASP A 144 -17.82 -15.00 6.31
N ALA A 145 -17.75 -14.05 7.24
CA ALA A 145 -18.43 -12.75 7.15
C ALA A 145 -17.63 -11.66 6.43
N ASP A 146 -16.44 -11.33 6.91
CA ASP A 146 -15.71 -10.10 6.60
C ASP A 146 -14.92 -10.27 5.29
N ASP A 147 -15.12 -9.35 4.36
CA ASP A 147 -14.77 -9.42 2.94
C ASP A 147 -15.30 -10.64 2.15
N THR A 148 -15.78 -11.69 2.83
CA THR A 148 -16.36 -12.90 2.24
C THR A 148 -17.85 -12.78 1.93
N THR A 149 -18.66 -12.19 2.82
CA THR A 149 -20.09 -11.90 2.55
C THR A 149 -20.46 -10.43 2.77
N LEU A 150 -19.78 -9.74 3.68
CA LEU A 150 -19.88 -8.30 3.97
C LEU A 150 -18.54 -7.64 3.62
N TRP A 151 -18.54 -6.68 2.69
CA TRP A 151 -17.32 -6.05 2.17
C TRP A 151 -16.86 -4.91 3.09
N THR A 152 -15.67 -5.03 3.69
CA THR A 152 -15.19 -4.13 4.75
C THR A 152 -14.29 -2.99 4.27
N TYR A 153 -13.80 -3.02 3.02
CA TYR A 153 -12.85 -2.03 2.46
C TYR A 153 -13.06 -0.56 2.89
N ASP A 154 -14.31 -0.06 2.87
CA ASP A 154 -14.58 1.36 3.18
C ASP A 154 -14.31 1.70 4.66
N MET A 155 -14.44 0.70 5.54
CA MET A 155 -14.02 0.79 6.95
C MET A 155 -12.50 0.66 7.05
N GLU A 156 -11.92 -0.38 6.42
CA GLU A 156 -10.47 -0.66 6.48
C GLU A 156 -9.64 0.53 5.98
N VAL A 157 -10.04 1.17 4.89
CA VAL A 157 -9.26 2.23 4.23
C VAL A 157 -9.80 3.63 4.50
N GLY A 158 -11.12 3.80 4.52
CA GLY A 158 -11.76 5.11 4.67
C GLY A 158 -11.85 5.63 6.10
N ASP A 159 -12.03 4.74 7.08
CA ASP A 159 -12.18 5.09 8.51
C ASP A 159 -10.89 4.75 9.28
N MET A 160 -10.42 3.50 9.19
CA MET A 160 -9.26 3.00 9.94
C MET A 160 -7.91 3.27 9.26
N HIS A 161 -7.89 3.65 7.99
CA HIS A 161 -6.67 3.92 7.20
C HIS A 161 -5.60 2.81 7.28
N PHE A 162 -6.03 1.56 7.13
CA PHE A 162 -5.29 0.30 7.31
C PHE A 162 -4.81 0.01 8.75
N ASN A 163 -5.24 0.76 9.76
CA ASN A 163 -4.82 0.59 11.15
C ASN A 163 -5.99 0.09 12.00
N PHE A 164 -6.12 -1.23 12.10
CA PHE A 164 -7.25 -1.89 12.73
C PHE A 164 -7.57 -1.36 14.15
N SER A 165 -8.78 -0.81 14.30
CA SER A 165 -9.33 -0.29 15.55
C SER A 165 -10.57 -1.12 15.93
N PRO A 166 -10.52 -1.95 17.00
CA PRO A 166 -11.67 -2.73 17.45
C PRO A 166 -12.91 -1.89 17.78
N ALA A 167 -12.70 -0.64 18.21
CA ALA A 167 -13.78 0.29 18.55
C ALA A 167 -14.48 0.83 17.28
N GLU A 168 -13.72 1.23 16.26
CA GLU A 168 -14.29 1.67 14.97
C GLU A 168 -14.94 0.51 14.22
N GLN A 169 -14.32 -0.68 14.25
CA GLN A 169 -14.95 -1.89 13.72
C GLN A 169 -16.32 -2.12 14.38
N ASP A 170 -16.42 -2.07 15.72
CA ASP A 170 -17.69 -2.29 16.39
C ASP A 170 -18.74 -1.25 15.97
N VAL A 171 -18.39 0.03 15.86
CA VAL A 171 -19.29 1.08 15.33
C VAL A 171 -19.86 0.69 13.96
N TRP A 172 -19.03 0.21 13.02
CA TRP A 172 -19.50 -0.23 11.70
C TRP A 172 -20.37 -1.48 11.74
N VAL A 173 -20.06 -2.42 12.64
CA VAL A 173 -20.81 -3.66 12.84
C VAL A 173 -22.19 -3.38 13.42
N GLN A 174 -22.27 -2.62 14.52
CA GLN A 174 -23.53 -2.32 15.22
C GLN A 174 -24.48 -1.47 14.35
N ASP A 175 -23.94 -0.50 13.59
CA ASP A 175 -24.70 0.32 12.64
C ASP A 175 -25.05 -0.41 11.33
N GLN A 176 -24.56 -1.65 11.14
CA GLN A 176 -24.83 -2.49 9.96
C GLN A 176 -24.43 -1.80 8.65
N ARG A 177 -23.25 -1.18 8.62
CA ARG A 177 -22.81 -0.29 7.53
C ARG A 177 -22.33 -1.02 6.28
N PHE A 178 -21.96 -2.30 6.38
CA PHE A 178 -21.25 -2.99 5.32
C PHE A 178 -22.15 -3.31 4.11
N PRO A 179 -21.72 -3.00 2.86
CA PRO A 179 -22.35 -3.55 1.67
C PRO A 179 -22.05 -5.05 1.53
N ALA A 180 -22.80 -5.76 0.68
CA ALA A 180 -22.48 -7.13 0.35
C ALA A 180 -21.20 -7.24 -0.49
N THR A 181 -20.41 -8.30 -0.25
CA THR A 181 -19.33 -8.73 -1.13
C THR A 181 -19.86 -8.98 -2.55
N PRO A 182 -19.20 -8.43 -3.62
CA PRO A 182 -19.66 -8.57 -4.98
C PRO A 182 -19.94 -10.02 -5.40
N SER A 183 -21.07 -10.24 -6.09
CA SER A 183 -21.58 -11.55 -6.54
C SER A 183 -22.00 -12.56 -5.45
N MET A 184 -21.69 -12.35 -4.17
CA MET A 184 -21.87 -13.38 -3.14
C MET A 184 -23.31 -13.62 -2.70
N VAL A 185 -24.17 -12.60 -2.66
CA VAL A 185 -25.61 -12.74 -2.34
C VAL A 185 -26.30 -13.76 -3.24
N ALA A 186 -26.10 -13.65 -4.56
CA ALA A 186 -26.68 -14.56 -5.53
C ALA A 186 -26.12 -15.99 -5.39
N PHE A 187 -24.84 -16.14 -5.06
CA PHE A 187 -24.21 -17.44 -4.86
C PHE A 187 -24.72 -18.16 -3.61
N VAL A 188 -24.74 -17.49 -2.47
CA VAL A 188 -25.23 -18.02 -1.18
C VAL A 188 -26.70 -18.40 -1.29
N ASN A 189 -27.54 -17.51 -1.83
CA ASN A 189 -28.97 -17.77 -1.99
C ASN A 189 -29.24 -18.91 -2.99
N LYS A 190 -28.44 -19.04 -4.07
CA LYS A 190 -28.51 -20.17 -5.00
C LYS A 190 -28.13 -21.49 -4.33
N ALA A 191 -27.06 -21.52 -3.52
CA ALA A 191 -26.66 -22.73 -2.80
C ALA A 191 -27.77 -23.20 -1.83
N ALA A 192 -28.36 -22.28 -1.06
CA ALA A 192 -29.49 -22.60 -0.20
C ALA A 192 -30.72 -23.09 -0.99
N ALA A 193 -31.06 -22.45 -2.12
CA ALA A 193 -32.15 -22.89 -2.99
C ALA A 193 -31.92 -24.27 -3.65
N MET A 194 -30.66 -24.68 -3.79
CA MET A 194 -30.28 -26.04 -4.20
C MET A 194 -30.34 -27.08 -3.06
N GLY A 195 -30.63 -26.65 -1.83
CA GLY A 195 -30.78 -27.52 -0.68
C GLY A 195 -29.51 -27.75 0.14
N PHE A 196 -28.44 -26.97 -0.07
CA PHE A 196 -27.30 -26.96 0.86
C PHE A 196 -27.72 -26.32 2.19
N ALA A 197 -27.24 -26.88 3.30
CA ALA A 197 -27.22 -26.18 4.57
C ALA A 197 -26.13 -25.10 4.54
N VAL A 198 -26.52 -23.83 4.62
CA VAL A 198 -25.59 -22.70 4.65
C VAL A 198 -25.26 -22.37 6.09
N PHE A 199 -23.97 -22.24 6.39
CA PHE A 199 -23.45 -21.83 7.69
C PHE A 199 -22.56 -20.58 7.54
N GLY A 200 -22.65 -19.66 8.49
CA GLY A 200 -21.72 -18.55 8.65
C GLY A 200 -20.73 -18.83 9.79
N LEU A 201 -19.47 -18.48 9.62
CA LEU A 201 -18.40 -18.73 10.60
C LEU A 201 -17.38 -17.58 10.61
N THR A 202 -17.60 -16.60 11.48
CA THR A 202 -16.80 -15.37 11.56
C THR A 202 -15.96 -15.29 12.84
N GLY A 203 -14.84 -14.56 12.74
CA GLY A 203 -14.01 -14.15 13.88
C GLY A 203 -14.63 -13.03 14.74
N ARG A 204 -15.68 -12.33 14.25
CA ARG A 204 -16.45 -11.34 15.02
C ARG A 204 -16.94 -11.92 16.34
N ASN A 205 -17.05 -11.06 17.35
CA ASN A 205 -17.48 -11.45 18.68
C ASN A 205 -18.98 -11.78 18.74
N ASP A 206 -19.41 -12.44 19.81
CA ASP A 206 -20.79 -12.89 19.98
C ASP A 206 -21.80 -11.76 20.26
N ASP A 207 -21.36 -10.67 20.90
CA ASP A 207 -22.10 -9.42 21.05
C ASP A 207 -22.35 -8.71 19.70
N GLN A 208 -21.49 -8.94 18.71
CA GLN A 208 -21.65 -8.48 17.33
C GLN A 208 -22.59 -9.36 16.47
N LYS A 209 -23.02 -10.53 16.98
CA LYS A 209 -23.80 -11.51 16.20
C LYS A 209 -25.12 -10.96 15.68
N ALA A 210 -25.87 -10.26 16.54
CA ALA A 210 -27.21 -9.76 16.19
C ALA A 210 -27.15 -8.69 15.09
N ALA A 211 -26.23 -7.73 15.20
CA ALA A 211 -26.05 -6.71 14.19
C ALA A 211 -25.47 -7.27 12.88
N THR A 212 -24.54 -8.24 12.95
CA THR A 212 -24.01 -8.94 11.76
C THR A 212 -25.12 -9.66 10.98
N LEU A 213 -26.01 -10.38 11.67
CA LEU A 213 -27.19 -11.01 11.05
C LEU A 213 -28.17 -9.97 10.47
N GLY A 214 -28.38 -8.86 11.16
CA GLY A 214 -29.16 -7.72 10.64
C GLY A 214 -28.58 -7.17 9.34
N ASN A 215 -27.25 -6.96 9.29
CA ASN A 215 -26.56 -6.47 8.10
C ASN A 215 -26.65 -7.47 6.94
N LEU A 216 -26.46 -8.77 7.19
CA LEU A 216 -26.57 -9.82 6.18
C LEU A 216 -27.97 -9.86 5.56
N SER A 217 -29.01 -9.80 6.41
CA SER A 217 -30.41 -9.73 5.97
C SER A 217 -30.69 -8.45 5.15
N LYS A 218 -30.24 -7.29 5.65
CA LYS A 218 -30.34 -5.97 5.00
C LYS A 218 -29.75 -5.94 3.58
N VAL A 219 -28.67 -6.68 3.33
CA VAL A 219 -28.04 -6.77 1.99
C VAL A 219 -28.49 -7.98 1.16
N GLY A 220 -29.48 -8.74 1.64
CA GLY A 220 -30.21 -9.74 0.84
C GLY A 220 -29.82 -11.21 1.04
N TYR A 221 -29.00 -11.54 2.05
CA TYR A 221 -28.75 -12.95 2.41
C TYR A 221 -29.93 -13.50 3.22
N THR A 222 -30.62 -14.50 2.69
CA THR A 222 -31.77 -15.15 3.35
C THR A 222 -31.47 -16.40 4.20
N PRO A 223 -30.37 -17.16 4.02
CA PRO A 223 -30.17 -18.39 4.79
C PRO A 223 -29.66 -18.21 6.23
N PHE A 224 -28.97 -17.10 6.54
CA PHE A 224 -28.29 -16.91 7.83
C PHE A 224 -29.27 -16.52 8.93
N ASN A 225 -29.13 -17.16 10.09
CA ASN A 225 -29.91 -16.91 11.30
C ASN A 225 -29.09 -17.30 12.56
N THR A 226 -29.68 -17.18 13.75
CA THR A 226 -28.95 -17.40 15.01
C THR A 226 -28.47 -18.84 15.24
N GLN A 227 -29.05 -19.84 14.56
CA GLN A 227 -28.73 -21.26 14.73
C GLN A 227 -27.59 -21.74 13.81
N ASN A 228 -27.41 -21.12 12.64
CA ASN A 228 -26.40 -21.52 11.65
C ASN A 228 -25.29 -20.46 11.44
N PHE A 229 -25.23 -19.43 12.28
CA PHE A 229 -24.19 -18.40 12.24
C PHE A 229 -23.35 -18.45 13.52
N PHE A 230 -22.05 -18.71 13.38
CA PHE A 230 -21.10 -18.89 14.47
C PHE A 230 -20.17 -17.67 14.61
N THR A 231 -20.05 -17.19 15.84
CA THR A 231 -19.28 -16.04 16.30
C THR A 231 -18.33 -16.47 17.41
N LYS A 232 -17.21 -15.73 17.57
CA LYS A 232 -16.23 -16.02 18.62
C LYS A 232 -16.77 -15.56 19.98
N TRP A 233 -16.61 -16.38 21.01
CA TRP A 233 -17.04 -16.04 22.36
C TRP A 233 -16.14 -14.94 22.96
N THR A 234 -16.71 -14.05 23.78
CA THR A 234 -15.94 -12.98 24.44
C THR A 234 -15.28 -13.42 25.74
N GLY A 235 -15.76 -14.53 26.34
CA GLY A 235 -15.40 -14.97 27.69
C GLY A 235 -16.16 -14.23 28.80
N VAL A 236 -17.08 -13.33 28.45
CA VAL A 236 -17.79 -12.46 29.39
C VAL A 236 -19.26 -12.89 29.52
N GLY A 237 -19.74 -12.97 30.76
CA GLY A 237 -21.14 -13.32 31.04
C GLY A 237 -21.52 -14.70 30.47
N ALA A 238 -22.59 -14.74 29.67
CA ALA A 238 -23.05 -15.96 29.01
C ALA A 238 -22.23 -16.35 27.77
N SER A 239 -21.41 -15.45 27.22
CA SER A 239 -20.61 -15.72 26.01
C SER A 239 -19.30 -16.45 26.39
N GLN A 240 -19.43 -17.73 26.69
CA GLN A 240 -18.35 -18.61 27.11
C GLN A 240 -17.87 -19.53 25.98
N GLN A 241 -16.67 -20.09 26.13
CA GLN A 241 -16.12 -21.04 25.17
C GLN A 241 -17.07 -22.24 25.00
N PRO A 242 -17.52 -22.56 23.76
CA PRO A 242 -18.39 -23.70 23.53
C PRO A 242 -17.68 -25.02 23.87
N SER A 243 -18.42 -26.00 24.39
CA SER A 243 -17.87 -27.30 24.80
C SER A 243 -17.27 -28.15 23.66
N TYR A 244 -17.61 -27.85 22.40
CA TYR A 244 -17.00 -28.47 21.22
C TYR A 244 -15.65 -27.84 20.82
N ILE A 245 -15.24 -26.74 21.46
CA ILE A 245 -13.95 -26.10 21.27
C ILE A 245 -13.01 -26.49 22.42
N THR A 246 -11.81 -26.97 22.07
CA THR A 246 -10.69 -27.14 23.01
C THR A 246 -9.43 -26.62 22.33
N CYS A 247 -8.96 -25.46 22.78
CA CYS A 247 -7.76 -24.81 22.30
C CYS A 247 -6.50 -25.53 22.84
N VAL A 248 -5.38 -25.45 22.11
CA VAL A 248 -4.08 -26.01 22.53
C VAL A 248 -3.46 -25.19 23.66
N THR A 249 -3.77 -23.90 23.72
CA THR A 249 -3.38 -22.99 24.81
C THR A 249 -4.63 -22.40 25.49
N ALA A 250 -4.47 -21.54 26.49
CA ALA A 250 -5.60 -20.86 27.15
C ALA A 250 -6.42 -19.93 26.22
N LYS A 251 -5.95 -19.62 25.01
CA LYS A 251 -6.67 -18.85 23.99
C LYS A 251 -6.57 -19.54 22.63
N CYS A 252 -7.71 -19.72 21.94
CA CYS A 252 -7.73 -20.17 20.56
C CYS A 252 -7.25 -19.07 19.61
N THR A 253 -6.30 -19.44 18.74
CA THR A 253 -6.06 -18.80 17.44
C THR A 253 -7.33 -18.78 16.58
N THR A 254 -7.34 -17.94 15.55
CA THR A 254 -8.45 -17.92 14.57
C THR A 254 -8.62 -19.27 13.87
N VAL A 255 -7.50 -19.92 13.52
CA VAL A 255 -7.48 -21.25 12.88
C VAL A 255 -8.10 -22.31 13.78
N GLU A 256 -7.71 -22.40 15.06
CA GLU A 256 -8.27 -23.38 16.00
C GLU A 256 -9.79 -23.22 16.16
N TYR A 257 -10.25 -22.00 16.40
CA TYR A 257 -11.68 -21.72 16.57
C TYR A 257 -12.47 -22.07 15.31
N LYS A 258 -12.04 -21.62 14.12
CA LYS A 258 -12.77 -21.90 12.88
C LYS A 258 -12.73 -23.39 12.51
N ALA A 259 -11.58 -24.05 12.62
CA ALA A 259 -11.45 -25.47 12.32
C ALA A 259 -12.27 -26.37 13.25
N LEU A 260 -12.23 -26.12 14.57
CA LEU A 260 -13.01 -26.89 15.54
C LEU A 260 -14.52 -26.60 15.43
N THR A 261 -14.93 -25.42 14.97
CA THR A 261 -16.34 -25.13 14.68
C THR A 261 -16.82 -25.87 13.42
N ARG A 262 -16.00 -25.98 12.37
CA ARG A 262 -16.31 -26.83 11.21
C ARG A 262 -16.39 -28.32 11.57
N LYS A 263 -15.45 -28.81 12.39
CA LYS A 263 -15.52 -30.16 12.99
C LYS A 263 -16.83 -30.39 13.74
N HIS A 264 -17.29 -29.38 14.48
CA HIS A 264 -18.59 -29.47 15.16
C HIS A 264 -19.76 -29.55 14.17
N ILE A 265 -19.75 -28.74 13.10
CA ILE A 265 -20.76 -28.81 12.03
C ILE A 265 -20.79 -30.21 11.40
N GLU A 266 -19.64 -30.81 11.07
CA GLU A 266 -19.59 -32.19 10.56
C GLU A 266 -20.16 -33.21 11.58
N SER A 267 -19.86 -33.03 12.88
CA SER A 267 -20.40 -33.89 13.95
C SER A 267 -21.93 -33.86 14.08
N LEU A 268 -22.61 -32.88 13.47
CA LEU A 268 -24.08 -32.80 13.39
C LEU A 268 -24.66 -33.55 12.16
N GLY A 269 -23.82 -34.29 11.42
CA GLY A 269 -24.18 -35.06 10.24
C GLY A 269 -24.25 -34.25 8.95
N TYR A 270 -23.43 -33.20 8.84
CA TYR A 270 -23.24 -32.41 7.63
C TYR A 270 -21.92 -32.76 6.93
N ASP A 271 -21.92 -32.69 5.61
CA ASP A 271 -20.71 -32.72 4.78
C ASP A 271 -20.41 -31.28 4.32
N ILE A 272 -19.28 -30.72 4.74
CA ILE A 272 -18.87 -29.38 4.30
C ILE A 272 -18.21 -29.47 2.92
N ALA A 273 -19.04 -29.64 1.91
CA ALA A 273 -18.65 -29.76 0.50
C ALA A 273 -17.86 -28.55 -0.03
N LEU A 274 -18.00 -27.39 0.62
CA LEU A 274 -17.22 -26.17 0.35
C LEU A 274 -17.10 -25.29 1.60
N ASN A 275 -15.90 -24.75 1.83
CA ASN A 275 -15.60 -23.71 2.80
C ASN A 275 -15.07 -22.47 2.06
N VAL A 276 -15.62 -21.30 2.34
CA VAL A 276 -15.33 -20.05 1.61
C VAL A 276 -14.85 -18.98 2.60
N GLY A 277 -13.73 -18.34 2.28
CA GLY A 277 -13.12 -17.30 3.10
C GLY A 277 -12.09 -16.47 2.33
N ASP A 278 -11.86 -15.24 2.78
CA ASP A 278 -10.87 -14.32 2.25
C ASP A 278 -9.52 -14.44 2.98
N GLN A 279 -9.46 -15.12 4.12
CA GLN A 279 -8.24 -15.39 4.87
C GLN A 279 -7.87 -16.87 4.83
N TRP A 280 -6.57 -17.16 4.84
CA TRP A 280 -6.08 -18.53 4.96
C TRP A 280 -6.48 -19.17 6.29
N SER A 281 -6.66 -18.37 7.34
CA SER A 281 -7.17 -18.81 8.65
C SER A 281 -8.60 -19.35 8.62
N ASP A 282 -9.37 -19.02 7.58
CA ASP A 282 -10.73 -19.54 7.41
C ASP A 282 -10.71 -20.95 6.84
N LEU A 283 -9.69 -21.26 6.04
CA LEU A 283 -9.61 -22.44 5.20
C LEU A 283 -8.74 -23.55 5.82
N GLN A 284 -7.75 -23.17 6.62
CA GLN A 284 -6.85 -24.09 7.33
C GLN A 284 -7.54 -24.88 8.46
N GLY A 285 -6.96 -26.03 8.79
CA GLY A 285 -7.39 -26.92 9.87
C GLY A 285 -8.35 -28.05 9.48
N GLY A 286 -8.74 -28.14 8.20
CA GLY A 286 -9.55 -29.26 7.66
C GLY A 286 -11.05 -29.09 7.88
N TYR A 287 -11.78 -30.22 7.93
CA TYR A 287 -13.24 -30.27 8.09
C TYR A 287 -13.98 -29.49 6.98
N ALA A 288 -13.58 -29.77 5.75
CA ALA A 288 -14.23 -29.36 4.50
C ALA A 288 -13.59 -30.12 3.33
N ASP A 289 -14.44 -30.53 2.39
CA ASP A 289 -14.06 -31.25 1.17
C ASP A 289 -13.25 -30.35 0.21
N ARG A 290 -13.57 -29.04 0.20
CA ARG A 290 -12.96 -28.02 -0.65
C ARG A 290 -12.86 -26.67 0.04
N ALA A 291 -11.87 -25.90 -0.36
CA ALA A 291 -11.67 -24.51 0.06
C ALA A 291 -11.74 -23.56 -1.15
N LEU A 292 -12.41 -22.42 -0.99
CA LEU A 292 -12.38 -21.29 -1.92
C LEU A 292 -11.79 -20.08 -1.21
N LYS A 293 -10.57 -19.70 -1.61
CA LYS A 293 -9.93 -18.44 -1.21
C LYS A 293 -10.46 -17.29 -2.06
N LEU A 294 -10.97 -16.26 -1.40
CA LEU A 294 -11.29 -14.97 -2.00
C LEU A 294 -10.09 -14.01 -1.86
N PRO A 295 -9.89 -13.06 -2.79
CA PRO A 295 -8.78 -12.11 -2.72
C PRO A 295 -8.96 -11.08 -1.61
N ASN A 296 -7.94 -10.91 -0.75
CA ASN A 296 -7.88 -9.80 0.20
C ASN A 296 -6.43 -9.33 0.49
N PRO A 297 -6.04 -8.13 0.05
CA PRO A 297 -4.78 -7.48 0.39
C PRO A 297 -4.88 -6.40 1.51
N THR A 298 -6.07 -6.08 2.04
CA THR A 298 -6.28 -4.95 2.98
C THR A 298 -5.96 -5.27 4.45
N TYR A 299 -6.01 -6.54 4.87
CA TYR A 299 -5.56 -6.99 6.19
C TYR A 299 -5.13 -8.47 6.17
N TYR A 300 -4.31 -8.90 7.13
CA TYR A 300 -3.86 -10.29 7.25
C TYR A 300 -4.11 -10.89 8.64
N LEU A 301 -4.84 -12.01 8.69
CA LEU A 301 -4.99 -12.80 9.91
C LEU A 301 -3.93 -13.92 9.98
N PRO A 302 -3.14 -14.01 11.07
CA PRO A 302 -2.15 -15.08 11.25
C PRO A 302 -2.74 -16.48 11.09
N SER A 303 -2.25 -17.18 10.07
CA SER A 303 -2.73 -18.49 9.61
C SER A 303 -1.68 -19.58 9.86
N ALA A 304 -1.37 -19.78 11.15
CA ALA A 304 -0.44 -20.82 11.58
C ALA A 304 -1.09 -22.21 11.48
N ASN A 305 -0.34 -23.19 10.95
CA ASN A 305 -0.75 -24.60 10.93
C ASN A 305 -1.08 -25.10 12.35
N LEU A 306 -2.16 -25.87 12.48
CA LEU A 306 -2.47 -26.57 13.73
C LEU A 306 -1.40 -27.62 14.06
N PRO A 307 -1.12 -27.92 15.36
CA PRO A 307 -0.13 -28.92 15.72
C PRO A 307 -0.36 -30.28 15.07
N GLY A 308 0.67 -30.80 14.38
CA GLY A 308 0.61 -32.07 13.66
C GLY A 308 -0.10 -32.03 12.30
N VAL A 309 -0.65 -30.88 11.89
CA VAL A 309 -1.30 -30.67 10.59
C VAL A 309 -0.36 -29.87 9.68
N SER A 310 -0.18 -30.31 8.43
CA SER A 310 0.63 -29.58 7.45
C SER A 310 -0.17 -29.38 6.17
N GLN A 311 -0.45 -28.12 5.82
CA GLN A 311 -1.23 -27.75 4.65
C GLN A 311 -0.48 -26.73 3.78
N PRO A 312 0.68 -27.09 3.18
CA PRO A 312 1.51 -26.15 2.41
C PRO A 312 0.82 -25.57 1.16
N TRP A 313 -0.33 -26.12 0.74
CA TRP A 313 -1.17 -25.57 -0.32
C TRP A 313 -2.18 -24.51 0.15
N LEU A 314 -2.33 -24.31 1.47
CA LEU A 314 -3.13 -23.24 2.08
C LEU A 314 -2.21 -22.18 2.69
N ALA A 315 -1.38 -21.57 1.86
CA ALA A 315 -0.35 -20.61 2.25
C ALA A 315 -0.45 -19.32 1.41
N PRO A 316 -0.21 -18.14 2.01
CA PRO A 316 -0.11 -16.89 1.27
C PRO A 316 0.91 -16.95 0.13
N ARG A 317 0.64 -16.19 -0.94
CA ARG A 317 1.64 -15.90 -1.97
C ARG A 317 2.80 -15.14 -1.31
N THR A 318 4.03 -15.42 -1.74
CA THR A 318 5.25 -14.79 -1.19
C THR A 318 6.07 -14.05 -2.22
N HIS A 319 5.64 -14.03 -3.48
CA HIS A 319 6.36 -13.42 -4.60
C HIS A 319 5.44 -12.45 -5.31
N PHE A 320 5.82 -11.18 -5.40
CA PHE A 320 4.96 -10.10 -5.88
C PHE A 320 5.60 -9.32 -7.02
N THR A 321 4.76 -8.69 -7.85
CA THR A 321 5.21 -7.73 -8.86
C THR A 321 4.35 -6.49 -8.73
N MET A 322 4.97 -5.38 -8.35
CA MET A 322 4.31 -4.13 -7.98
C MET A 322 5.10 -2.95 -8.54
N ALA A 323 4.42 -2.11 -9.32
CA ALA A 323 4.95 -0.85 -9.81
C ALA A 323 4.77 0.23 -8.72
N ALA A 324 5.76 1.12 -8.58
CA ALA A 324 5.76 2.12 -7.52
C ALA A 324 4.63 3.17 -7.66
N ASP A 325 4.05 3.33 -8.85
CA ASP A 325 2.91 4.20 -9.14
C ASP A 325 1.54 3.58 -8.78
N GLY A 326 1.52 2.34 -8.28
CA GLY A 326 0.31 1.57 -7.97
C GLY A 326 -0.42 0.97 -9.18
N SER A 327 0.05 1.21 -10.41
CA SER A 327 -0.63 0.79 -11.64
C SER A 327 -0.79 -0.74 -11.81
N SER A 328 -0.11 -1.52 -10.97
CA SER A 328 -0.20 -2.98 -10.96
C SER A 328 -1.59 -3.49 -10.54
N GLY A 329 -2.30 -2.77 -9.65
CA GLY A 329 -3.64 -3.15 -9.18
C GLY A 329 -4.69 -3.20 -10.30
N ALA A 330 -4.45 -2.54 -11.42
CA ALA A 330 -5.31 -2.60 -12.61
C ALA A 330 -5.14 -3.90 -13.43
N LYS A 331 -4.14 -4.75 -13.11
CA LYS A 331 -3.71 -5.88 -13.95
C LYS A 331 -3.53 -7.19 -13.19
N VAL A 332 -3.09 -7.14 -11.93
CA VAL A 332 -2.95 -8.34 -11.08
C VAL A 332 -4.26 -8.61 -10.32
N GLY A 333 -4.57 -9.88 -10.09
CA GLY A 333 -5.62 -10.27 -9.13
C GLY A 333 -5.18 -9.97 -7.69
N GLY A 334 -6.10 -10.00 -6.73
CA GLY A 334 -5.84 -9.54 -5.35
C GLY A 334 -4.79 -10.36 -4.60
N GLU A 335 -4.77 -11.69 -4.75
CA GLU A 335 -3.66 -12.55 -4.26
C GLU A 335 -2.31 -12.23 -4.95
N GLY A 336 -2.33 -11.43 -6.01
CA GLY A 336 -1.17 -10.94 -6.74
C GLY A 336 -0.53 -9.67 -6.15
N ILE A 337 -1.22 -9.00 -5.23
CA ILE A 337 -0.84 -7.77 -4.52
C ILE A 337 -0.24 -8.17 -3.17
N PRO A 338 0.82 -7.51 -2.66
CA PRO A 338 1.24 -7.68 -1.28
C PRO A 338 0.07 -7.42 -0.31
N ASN A 339 0.07 -8.09 0.84
CA ASN A 339 -0.88 -7.75 1.89
C ASN A 339 -0.25 -6.70 2.81
N ILE A 340 -0.99 -5.61 3.06
CA ILE A 340 -0.47 -4.42 3.74
C ILE A 340 0.07 -4.72 5.15
N ASP A 341 -0.54 -5.64 5.89
CA ASP A 341 -0.08 -6.02 7.24
C ASP A 341 1.22 -6.83 7.19
N SER A 342 1.39 -7.67 6.17
CA SER A 342 2.65 -8.37 5.93
C SER A 342 3.75 -7.40 5.49
N VAL A 343 3.42 -6.34 4.75
CA VAL A 343 4.36 -5.24 4.43
C VAL A 343 4.76 -4.50 5.70
N LYS A 344 3.80 -4.05 6.53
CA LYS A 344 4.06 -3.41 7.84
C LYS A 344 4.96 -4.27 8.73
N SER A 345 4.61 -5.55 8.89
CA SER A 345 5.40 -6.49 9.71
C SER A 345 6.83 -6.71 9.18
N THR A 346 7.01 -6.69 7.85
CA THR A 346 8.34 -6.76 7.21
C THR A 346 9.15 -5.49 7.48
N ILE A 347 8.51 -4.32 7.40
CA ILE A 347 9.12 -3.02 7.74
C ILE A 347 9.54 -2.99 9.21
N TYR A 348 8.66 -3.39 10.14
CA TYR A 348 8.97 -3.43 11.58
C TYR A 348 10.20 -4.31 11.87
N THR A 349 10.23 -5.50 11.28
CA THR A 349 11.36 -6.45 11.41
C THR A 349 12.66 -5.85 10.87
N TYR A 350 12.62 -5.14 9.75
CA TYR A 350 13.78 -4.49 9.12
C TYR A 350 14.36 -3.33 9.96
N TYR A 351 13.51 -2.55 10.63
CA TYR A 351 13.94 -1.49 11.54
C TYR A 351 14.20 -1.97 12.98
N GLY A 352 13.88 -3.24 13.30
CA GLY A 352 14.05 -3.83 14.63
C GLY A 352 12.99 -3.36 15.64
N ASP A 353 11.83 -2.92 15.16
CA ASP A 353 10.68 -2.50 15.95
C ASP A 353 9.88 -3.73 16.42
N PRO A 354 9.63 -3.91 17.73
CA PRO A 354 8.83 -5.02 18.25
C PRO A 354 7.31 -4.86 18.05
N GLY A 355 6.86 -3.85 17.29
CA GLY A 355 5.46 -3.48 17.11
C GLY A 355 5.02 -2.34 18.03
N THR A 356 5.96 -1.52 18.50
CA THR A 356 5.71 -0.32 19.32
C THR A 356 5.73 0.98 18.51
N GLY A 357 6.05 0.92 17.22
CA GLY A 357 6.23 2.10 16.36
C GLY A 357 7.60 2.78 16.52
N ILE A 358 8.52 2.16 17.27
CA ILE A 358 9.82 2.74 17.63
C ILE A 358 10.93 1.80 17.17
N ALA A 359 11.80 2.28 16.28
CA ALA A 359 12.87 1.46 15.74
C ALA A 359 14.01 1.22 16.76
N ASN A 360 14.68 0.07 16.66
CA ASN A 360 15.88 -0.19 17.45
C ASN A 360 17.02 0.74 17.02
N LYS A 361 17.48 1.60 17.95
CA LYS A 361 18.49 2.64 17.69
C LYS A 361 19.94 2.14 17.74
N THR A 362 20.17 0.87 18.04
CA THR A 362 21.51 0.29 18.25
C THR A 362 21.88 -0.76 17.21
N ASP A 363 21.00 -1.73 16.97
CA ASP A 363 21.22 -2.81 16.01
C ASP A 363 19.90 -3.29 15.38
N SER A 364 19.85 -3.24 14.05
CA SER A 364 18.74 -3.69 13.22
C SER A 364 19.25 -3.99 11.80
N PRO A 365 18.51 -4.74 10.97
CA PRO A 365 18.82 -4.88 9.55
C PRO A 365 19.09 -3.52 8.87
N TYR A 366 18.25 -2.51 9.08
CA TYR A 366 18.44 -1.13 8.60
C TYR A 366 19.77 -0.52 9.05
N ILE A 367 20.11 -0.54 10.34
CA ILE A 367 21.37 0.02 10.86
C ILE A 367 22.59 -0.69 10.24
N ARG A 368 22.52 -2.01 10.06
CA ARG A 368 23.58 -2.80 9.43
C ARG A 368 23.72 -2.49 7.95
N GLU A 369 22.61 -2.33 7.22
CA GLU A 369 22.62 -1.92 5.82
C GLU A 369 23.20 -0.51 5.65
N MET A 370 22.75 0.46 6.45
CA MET A 370 23.27 1.83 6.43
C MET A 370 24.77 1.91 6.73
N ARG A 371 25.25 1.16 7.74
CA ARG A 371 26.68 1.04 8.02
C ARG A 371 27.45 0.47 6.83
N SER A 372 26.91 -0.58 6.21
CA SER A 372 27.51 -1.25 5.04
C SER A 372 27.53 -0.34 3.79
N LEU A 373 26.48 0.45 3.57
CA LEU A 373 26.36 1.43 2.50
C LEU A 373 27.39 2.55 2.68
N VAL A 374 27.43 3.18 3.85
CA VAL A 374 28.41 4.25 4.15
C VAL A 374 29.84 3.72 4.03
N GLN A 375 30.13 2.52 4.53
CA GLN A 375 31.46 1.90 4.40
C GLN A 375 31.89 1.69 2.93
N ARG A 376 30.95 1.35 2.03
CA ARG A 376 31.22 1.22 0.59
C ARG A 376 31.44 2.58 -0.10
N GLN A 377 30.60 3.56 0.19
CA GLN A 377 30.58 4.83 -0.57
C GLN A 377 31.64 5.83 -0.09
N LEU A 378 31.90 5.87 1.22
CA LEU A 378 32.69 6.93 1.84
C LEU A 378 34.13 7.08 1.30
N PRO A 379 34.90 6.01 1.00
CA PRO A 379 36.26 6.17 0.47
C PRO A 379 36.31 6.93 -0.86
N ALA A 380 35.35 6.66 -1.77
CA ALA A 380 35.30 7.31 -3.07
C ALA A 380 34.85 8.78 -2.97
N VAL A 381 33.88 9.07 -2.10
CA VAL A 381 33.40 10.43 -1.82
C VAL A 381 34.50 11.26 -1.17
N ALA A 382 35.18 10.73 -0.16
CA ALA A 382 36.31 11.38 0.50
C ALA A 382 37.45 11.70 -0.49
N ALA A 383 37.79 10.75 -1.38
CA ALA A 383 38.78 10.98 -2.42
C ALA A 383 38.37 12.09 -3.40
N ALA A 384 37.11 12.10 -3.86
CA ALA A 384 36.59 13.14 -4.73
C ALA A 384 36.60 14.53 -4.06
N CYS A 385 36.16 14.63 -2.80
CA CYS A 385 36.27 15.85 -1.99
C CYS A 385 37.71 16.36 -1.88
N PHE A 386 38.68 15.46 -1.63
CA PHE A 386 40.09 15.84 -1.51
C PHE A 386 40.66 16.33 -2.84
N VAL A 387 40.41 15.61 -3.94
CA VAL A 387 40.89 15.97 -5.28
C VAL A 387 40.25 17.28 -5.75
N GLY A 388 38.93 17.44 -5.64
CA GLY A 388 38.23 18.66 -6.02
C GLY A 388 38.76 19.88 -5.25
N LYS A 389 39.06 19.74 -3.96
CA LYS A 389 39.64 20.81 -3.14
C LYS A 389 41.07 21.16 -3.56
N LYS A 390 41.88 20.15 -3.93
CA LYS A 390 43.24 20.36 -4.47
C LYS A 390 43.24 21.00 -5.87
N LEU A 391 42.19 20.79 -6.65
CA LEU A 391 41.98 21.38 -7.97
C LEU A 391 41.20 22.71 -7.93
N HIS A 392 40.91 23.26 -6.75
CA HIS A 392 40.14 24.50 -6.56
C HIS A 392 38.75 24.49 -7.23
N LYS A 393 38.10 23.32 -7.27
CA LYS A 393 36.78 23.10 -7.88
C LYS A 393 35.57 23.32 -6.95
N ASN A 394 35.78 23.76 -5.71
CA ASN A 394 34.72 23.88 -4.69
C ASN A 394 33.86 22.60 -4.59
N PRO A 395 34.42 21.44 -4.23
CA PRO A 395 33.64 20.21 -4.16
C PRO A 395 32.56 20.30 -3.08
N ALA A 396 31.41 19.70 -3.33
CA ALA A 396 30.30 19.60 -2.38
C ALA A 396 29.65 18.22 -2.40
N ILE A 397 28.99 17.86 -1.30
CA ILE A 397 27.98 16.80 -1.30
C ILE A 397 26.62 17.39 -0.98
N VAL A 398 25.58 16.88 -1.65
CA VAL A 398 24.17 17.20 -1.37
C VAL A 398 23.57 16.07 -0.54
N LEU A 399 22.86 16.44 0.52
CA LEU A 399 22.16 15.55 1.45
C LEU A 399 20.71 16.01 1.60
N ASP A 400 19.75 15.09 1.48
CA ASP A 400 18.38 15.33 1.93
C ASP A 400 18.24 15.34 3.48
N ALA A 401 17.11 15.83 3.99
CA ALA A 401 16.76 15.81 5.41
C ALA A 401 16.20 14.45 5.86
N ASP A 402 15.03 14.08 5.37
CA ASP A 402 14.15 13.08 5.95
C ASP A 402 14.63 11.67 5.55
N ASP A 403 14.80 10.79 6.53
CA ASP A 403 15.49 9.49 6.46
C ASP A 403 16.92 9.49 5.88
N THR A 404 17.41 10.60 5.32
CA THR A 404 18.76 10.76 4.77
C THR A 404 19.75 11.34 5.76
N THR A 405 19.35 12.35 6.55
CA THR A 405 20.16 12.88 7.66
C THR A 405 19.46 12.85 9.01
N LEU A 406 18.14 13.03 9.04
CA LEU A 406 17.24 12.94 10.18
C LEU A 406 16.29 11.75 9.99
N TRP A 407 16.35 10.76 10.86
CA TRP A 407 15.60 9.50 10.73
C TRP A 407 14.16 9.67 11.24
N THR A 408 13.18 9.50 10.36
CA THR A 408 11.76 9.83 10.63
C THR A 408 10.90 8.65 11.07
N TYR A 409 11.39 7.40 10.95
CA TYR A 409 10.62 6.18 11.26
C TYR A 409 9.69 6.26 12.48
N ASP A 410 10.15 6.77 13.63
CA ASP A 410 9.34 6.79 14.84
C ASP A 410 8.10 7.70 14.68
N MET A 411 8.23 8.81 13.96
CA MET A 411 7.12 9.67 13.56
C MET A 411 6.19 8.95 12.57
N GLU A 412 6.77 8.34 11.54
CA GLU A 412 6.00 7.64 10.49
C GLU A 412 5.15 6.50 11.07
N VAL A 413 5.64 5.78 12.08
CA VAL A 413 4.97 4.58 12.60
C VAL A 413 4.24 4.81 13.93
N ALA A 414 4.85 5.46 14.93
CA ALA A 414 4.22 5.63 16.24
C ALA A 414 3.14 6.73 16.25
N ASP A 415 3.35 7.82 15.50
CA ASP A 415 2.47 9.00 15.56
C ASP A 415 1.59 9.14 14.30
N MET A 416 2.09 8.77 13.12
CA MET A 416 1.33 8.82 11.85
C MET A 416 0.73 7.48 11.41
N HIS A 417 1.21 6.34 11.93
CA HIS A 417 0.77 5.00 11.54
C HIS A 417 0.78 4.77 10.00
N PHE A 418 1.85 5.22 9.35
CA PHE A 418 2.08 5.30 7.90
C PHE A 418 1.10 6.20 7.12
N ASN A 419 0.31 7.04 7.78
CA ASN A 419 -0.63 7.95 7.14
C ASN A 419 -0.15 9.39 7.32
N PHE A 420 0.63 9.86 6.34
CA PHE A 420 1.30 11.16 6.39
C PHE A 420 0.36 12.31 6.79
N ASN A 421 0.71 12.98 7.90
CA ASN A 421 0.00 14.15 8.41
C ASN A 421 0.96 15.35 8.48
N PRO A 422 0.81 16.39 7.63
CA PRO A 422 1.75 17.51 7.60
C PRO A 422 1.74 18.35 8.89
N ALA A 423 0.66 18.34 9.68
CA ALA A 423 0.61 19.04 10.96
C ALA A 423 1.41 18.30 12.04
N GLU A 424 1.29 16.97 12.10
CA GLU A 424 2.09 16.14 13.02
C GLU A 424 3.58 16.14 12.61
N GLN A 425 3.86 16.16 11.30
CA GLN A 425 5.23 16.34 10.81
C GLN A 425 5.82 17.65 11.33
N ASP A 426 5.08 18.76 11.23
CA ASP A 426 5.58 20.05 11.68
C ASP A 426 5.86 20.06 13.19
N VAL A 427 4.99 19.45 14.02
CA VAL A 427 5.25 19.28 15.46
C VAL A 427 6.60 18.59 15.71
N TRP A 428 6.89 17.48 15.03
CA TRP A 428 8.17 16.78 15.15
C TRP A 428 9.37 17.59 14.65
N VAL A 429 9.19 18.37 13.58
CA VAL A 429 10.23 19.25 13.02
C VAL A 429 10.55 20.40 13.96
N GLN A 430 9.54 21.13 14.44
CA GLN A 430 9.72 22.29 15.31
C GLN A 430 10.31 21.91 16.68
N ASP A 431 9.88 20.78 17.25
CA ASP A 431 10.43 20.21 18.50
C ASP A 431 11.82 19.55 18.33
N GLN A 432 12.31 19.43 17.08
CA GLN A 432 13.61 18.84 16.75
C GLN A 432 13.75 17.39 17.26
N ARG A 433 12.70 16.58 17.08
CA ARG A 433 12.58 15.24 17.69
C ARG A 433 13.44 14.17 17.02
N PHE A 434 13.83 14.36 15.76
CA PHE A 434 14.43 13.30 14.95
C PHE A 434 15.86 12.95 15.40
N PRO A 435 16.19 11.66 15.59
CA PRO A 435 17.58 11.22 15.72
C PRO A 435 18.33 11.32 14.38
N ALA A 436 19.66 11.26 14.42
CA ALA A 436 20.45 11.18 13.19
C ALA A 436 20.22 9.85 12.45
N THR A 437 20.13 9.90 11.13
CA THR A 437 20.20 8.72 10.26
C THR A 437 21.49 7.93 10.54
N PRO A 438 21.42 6.61 10.77
CA PRO A 438 22.58 5.79 11.12
C PRO A 438 23.76 5.95 10.17
N SER A 439 24.95 6.16 10.72
CA SER A 439 26.22 6.37 10.00
C SER A 439 26.35 7.68 9.18
N MET A 440 25.27 8.43 8.94
CA MET A 440 25.31 9.59 8.03
C MET A 440 26.03 10.82 8.61
N VAL A 441 26.02 11.02 9.94
CA VAL A 441 26.90 12.02 10.62
C VAL A 441 28.38 11.72 10.37
N THR A 442 28.78 10.44 10.33
CA THR A 442 30.16 10.05 10.04
C THR A 442 30.51 10.35 8.58
N LEU A 443 29.60 10.05 7.65
CA LEU A 443 29.77 10.36 6.23
C LEU A 443 29.96 11.86 5.99
N ALA A 444 29.06 12.69 6.54
CA ALA A 444 29.14 14.15 6.42
C ALA A 444 30.43 14.70 7.05
N SER A 445 30.79 14.27 8.26
CA SER A 445 32.01 14.72 8.95
C SER A 445 33.28 14.39 8.17
N VAL A 446 33.36 13.18 7.58
CA VAL A 446 34.54 12.75 6.80
C VAL A 446 34.57 13.45 5.43
N ALA A 447 33.44 13.65 4.75
CA ALA A 447 33.39 14.45 3.52
C ALA A 447 33.85 15.89 3.76
N GLN A 448 33.38 16.53 4.85
CA GLN A 448 33.78 17.89 5.24
C GLN A 448 35.29 17.98 5.54
N LYS A 449 35.82 17.04 6.34
CA LYS A 449 37.27 16.94 6.63
C LYS A 449 38.11 16.71 5.37
N SER A 450 37.60 15.92 4.42
CA SER A 450 38.27 15.63 3.15
C SER A 450 38.28 16.83 2.21
N GLY A 451 37.30 17.74 2.33
CA GLY A 451 37.32 19.03 1.66
C GLY A 451 36.02 19.51 1.06
N CYS A 452 34.94 18.73 1.13
CA CYS A 452 33.65 19.12 0.59
C CYS A 452 32.95 20.16 1.47
N THR A 453 32.22 21.08 0.83
CA THR A 453 31.08 21.74 1.48
C THR A 453 29.94 20.75 1.61
N ILE A 454 29.20 20.80 2.72
CA ILE A 454 27.96 20.02 2.89
C ILE A 454 26.80 20.92 2.47
N VAL A 455 25.90 20.44 1.62
CA VAL A 455 24.72 21.17 1.15
C VAL A 455 23.48 20.38 1.53
N GLY A 456 22.50 21.03 2.16
CA GLY A 456 21.21 20.42 2.48
C GLY A 456 20.16 20.77 1.43
N LEU A 457 19.33 19.81 1.03
CA LEU A 457 18.28 20.01 0.03
C LEU A 457 17.05 19.15 0.35
N THR A 458 16.01 19.75 0.94
CA THR A 458 14.86 19.02 1.50
C THR A 458 13.52 19.46 0.91
N GLY A 459 12.55 18.54 0.95
CA GLY A 459 11.14 18.83 0.65
C GLY A 459 10.44 19.70 1.71
N ARG A 460 10.99 19.78 2.93
CA ARG A 460 10.52 20.66 4.02
C ARG A 460 10.48 22.13 3.57
N ASN A 461 9.57 22.90 4.14
CA ASN A 461 9.35 24.29 3.73
C ASN A 461 10.29 25.29 4.47
N ASP A 462 10.26 26.57 4.09
CA ASP A 462 11.08 27.61 4.74
C ASP A 462 10.74 27.84 6.22
N ASP A 463 9.47 27.67 6.64
CA ASP A 463 9.05 27.80 8.04
C ASP A 463 9.69 26.71 8.93
N GLN A 464 10.04 25.57 8.32
CA GLN A 464 10.72 24.44 8.95
C GLN A 464 12.25 24.53 8.94
N LYS A 465 12.84 25.49 8.21
CA LYS A 465 14.30 25.60 8.02
C LYS A 465 15.07 25.77 9.32
N ALA A 466 14.63 26.68 10.19
CA ALA A 466 15.35 27.01 11.41
C ALA A 466 15.40 25.83 12.39
N ALA A 467 14.25 25.17 12.61
CA ALA A 467 14.17 23.99 13.46
C ALA A 467 14.92 22.80 12.87
N THR A 468 14.86 22.58 11.55
CA THR A 468 15.62 21.51 10.87
C THR A 468 17.14 21.70 11.06
N LEU A 469 17.67 22.93 10.89
CA LEU A 469 19.07 23.24 11.18
C LEU A 469 19.43 23.03 12.66
N GLY A 470 18.55 23.41 13.58
CA GLY A 470 18.69 23.13 15.01
C GLY A 470 18.78 21.64 15.31
N ASN A 471 17.88 20.83 14.72
CA ASN A 471 17.87 19.38 14.88
C ASN A 471 19.16 18.74 14.35
N LEU A 472 19.62 19.16 13.17
CA LEU A 472 20.87 18.66 12.58
C LEU A 472 22.07 18.94 13.48
N ALA A 473 22.18 20.15 14.03
CA ALA A 473 23.23 20.50 14.99
C ALA A 473 23.11 19.70 16.30
N LYS A 474 21.89 19.56 16.83
CA LYS A 474 21.56 18.78 18.05
C LYS A 474 22.01 17.31 17.95
N VAL A 475 21.93 16.70 16.77
CA VAL A 475 22.35 15.30 16.52
C VAL A 475 23.77 15.15 15.96
N GLY A 476 24.55 16.23 15.92
CA GLY A 476 26.00 16.20 15.66
C GLY A 476 26.44 16.47 14.22
N TYR A 477 25.56 16.92 13.32
CA TYR A 477 25.98 17.43 12.02
C TYR A 477 26.63 18.81 12.14
N THR A 478 27.66 19.04 11.33
CA THR A 478 28.38 20.31 11.19
C THR A 478 28.41 20.76 9.73
N GLY A 479 28.55 22.06 9.48
CA GLY A 479 28.74 22.63 8.14
C GLY A 479 27.45 23.02 7.40
N PHE A 480 26.27 22.63 7.90
CA PHE A 480 25.00 23.21 7.47
C PHE A 480 24.82 24.63 8.05
N THR A 481 24.33 25.55 7.22
CA THR A 481 24.02 26.95 7.54
C THR A 481 22.78 27.37 6.74
N ALA A 482 22.16 28.49 7.07
CA ALA A 482 21.01 29.00 6.31
C ALA A 482 21.31 29.28 4.81
N ALA A 483 22.58 29.48 4.44
CA ALA A 483 23.00 29.82 3.08
C ALA A 483 23.24 28.60 2.16
N ASN A 484 23.58 27.44 2.74
CA ASN A 484 23.79 26.17 2.02
C ASN A 484 22.76 25.10 2.41
N TYR A 485 21.59 25.54 2.88
CA TYR A 485 20.46 24.68 3.20
C TYR A 485 19.22 25.16 2.44
N TYR A 486 18.73 24.32 1.54
CA TYR A 486 17.64 24.62 0.63
C TYR A 486 16.36 23.89 1.06
N THR A 487 15.27 24.65 1.10
CA THR A 487 13.91 24.25 1.51
C THR A 487 12.93 24.73 0.44
N LYS A 488 11.73 24.14 0.38
CA LYS A 488 10.66 24.63 -0.50
C LYS A 488 10.10 25.95 0.03
N TRP A 489 9.73 26.85 -0.88
CA TRP A 489 9.06 28.09 -0.50
C TRP A 489 7.60 27.82 -0.11
N THR A 490 7.03 28.64 0.76
CA THR A 490 5.61 28.57 1.16
C THR A 490 4.69 29.36 0.23
N GLY A 491 5.24 30.33 -0.50
CA GLY A 491 4.51 31.32 -1.29
C GLY A 491 3.99 32.49 -0.46
N VAL A 492 4.32 32.55 0.83
CA VAL A 492 3.80 33.55 1.78
C VAL A 492 4.91 34.52 2.20
N GLY A 493 4.59 35.82 2.23
CA GLY A 493 5.52 36.85 2.66
C GLY A 493 6.80 36.87 1.82
N THR A 494 7.95 36.74 2.49
CA THR A 494 9.27 36.69 1.85
C THR A 494 9.67 35.29 1.32
N SER A 495 8.95 34.23 1.70
CA SER A 495 9.19 32.88 1.18
C SER A 495 8.48 32.71 -0.17
N GLN A 496 9.15 33.18 -1.22
CA GLN A 496 8.66 33.15 -2.60
C GLN A 496 9.47 32.19 -3.47
N GLN A 497 8.88 31.77 -4.60
CA GLN A 497 9.56 30.89 -5.55
C GLN A 497 10.89 31.49 -6.00
N PRO A 498 12.03 30.80 -5.80
CA PRO A 498 13.32 31.30 -6.24
C PRO A 498 13.39 31.46 -7.76
N SER A 499 14.08 32.49 -8.24
CA SER A 499 14.19 32.78 -9.68
C SER A 499 14.93 31.73 -10.52
N TYR A 500 15.62 30.77 -9.87
CA TYR A 500 16.24 29.61 -10.52
C TYR A 500 15.31 28.40 -10.62
N ILE A 501 14.06 28.49 -10.12
CA ILE A 501 13.06 27.43 -10.20
C ILE A 501 11.98 27.82 -11.21
N THR A 502 11.72 26.94 -12.18
CA THR A 502 10.56 26.98 -13.08
C THR A 502 9.78 25.68 -12.93
N CYS A 503 8.46 25.76 -12.81
CA CYS A 503 7.59 24.59 -12.70
C CYS A 503 6.81 24.42 -14.02
N ALA A 504 6.66 23.18 -14.50
CA ALA A 504 5.86 22.87 -15.69
C ALA A 504 4.35 23.06 -15.46
N THR A 505 3.91 23.06 -14.20
CA THR A 505 2.53 23.36 -13.78
C THR A 505 2.51 24.44 -12.68
N ALA A 506 1.34 24.77 -12.14
CA ALA A 506 1.20 25.73 -11.04
C ALA A 506 1.96 25.33 -9.74
N LYS A 507 2.41 24.08 -9.61
CA LYS A 507 3.31 23.62 -8.54
C LYS A 507 4.42 22.75 -9.13
N CYS A 508 5.63 22.88 -8.62
CA CYS A 508 6.73 21.97 -8.94
C CYS A 508 6.52 20.62 -8.27
N THR A 509 6.78 19.55 -9.01
CA THR A 509 7.11 18.23 -8.47
C THR A 509 8.36 18.30 -7.57
N THR A 510 8.56 17.29 -6.74
CA THR A 510 9.79 17.21 -5.92
C THR A 510 11.04 17.07 -6.80
N ILE A 511 10.94 16.34 -7.93
CA ILE A 511 12.03 16.22 -8.92
C ILE A 511 12.39 17.59 -9.52
N GLU A 512 11.42 18.35 -10.05
CA GLU A 512 11.68 19.67 -10.65
C GLU A 512 12.37 20.61 -9.64
N TYR A 513 11.87 20.65 -8.40
CA TYR A 513 12.46 21.46 -7.35
C TYR A 513 13.89 21.03 -7.00
N LYS A 514 14.10 19.75 -6.66
CA LYS A 514 15.41 19.28 -6.19
C LYS A 514 16.46 19.34 -7.31
N SER A 515 16.09 18.97 -8.54
CA SER A 515 17.01 19.02 -9.67
C SER A 515 17.46 20.45 -10.02
N GLN A 516 16.53 21.39 -10.16
CA GLN A 516 16.88 22.79 -10.45
C GLN A 516 17.66 23.45 -9.30
N THR A 517 17.43 23.04 -8.05
CA THR A 517 18.23 23.52 -6.92
C THR A 517 19.67 23.00 -6.98
N ARG A 518 19.91 21.74 -7.36
CA ARG A 518 21.28 21.24 -7.60
C ARG A 518 21.95 21.97 -8.78
N ALA A 519 21.22 22.21 -9.87
CA ALA A 519 21.70 23.02 -10.99
C ALA A 519 22.10 24.45 -10.56
N HIS A 520 21.33 25.06 -9.66
CA HIS A 520 21.67 26.35 -9.06
C HIS A 520 22.95 26.27 -8.21
N VAL A 521 23.14 25.23 -7.40
CA VAL A 521 24.35 25.02 -6.58
C VAL A 521 25.63 24.90 -7.44
N GLU A 522 25.57 24.23 -8.59
CA GLU A 522 26.67 24.20 -9.58
C GLU A 522 26.86 25.56 -10.30
N SER A 523 25.85 26.41 -10.34
CA SER A 523 25.86 27.66 -11.09
C SER A 523 26.74 28.77 -10.47
N ALA A 524 27.03 29.79 -11.28
CA ALA A 524 27.74 30.99 -10.84
C ALA A 524 27.09 31.72 -9.66
N SER A 525 25.76 31.68 -9.54
CA SER A 525 25.02 32.38 -8.47
C SER A 525 24.77 31.53 -7.23
N GLY A 526 24.87 30.20 -7.31
CA GLY A 526 24.73 29.30 -6.15
C GLY A 526 26.05 28.83 -5.54
N GLY A 527 27.20 29.25 -6.09
CA GLY A 527 28.51 29.07 -5.46
C GLY A 527 29.58 28.38 -6.32
N ARG A 528 29.24 27.95 -7.55
CA ARG A 528 30.14 27.19 -8.45
C ARG A 528 30.67 25.92 -7.79
N TYR A 529 29.79 25.16 -7.13
CA TYR A 529 30.17 23.91 -6.50
C TYR A 529 30.30 22.77 -7.53
N ASP A 530 31.20 21.83 -7.26
CA ASP A 530 31.34 20.55 -7.99
C ASP A 530 30.67 19.46 -7.13
N ILE A 531 29.46 19.03 -7.49
CA ILE A 531 28.66 18.13 -6.65
C ILE A 531 29.15 16.69 -6.83
N VAL A 532 30.14 16.28 -6.04
CA VAL A 532 30.81 14.97 -6.18
C VAL A 532 29.94 13.78 -5.73
N ALA A 533 28.88 14.05 -4.96
CA ALA A 533 27.88 13.07 -4.55
C ALA A 533 26.57 13.71 -4.08
N ASN A 534 25.45 13.10 -4.43
CA ASN A 534 24.10 13.42 -3.97
C ASN A 534 23.49 12.19 -3.26
N PHE A 535 22.99 12.37 -2.04
CA PHE A 535 22.38 11.31 -1.24
C PHE A 535 20.92 11.65 -0.95
N GLY A 536 20.06 10.65 -1.06
CA GLY A 536 18.63 10.74 -0.77
C GLY A 536 18.04 9.36 -0.55
N ASP A 537 16.98 9.27 0.25
CA ASP A 537 16.23 8.06 0.54
C ASP A 537 15.10 7.83 -0.49
N GLN A 538 14.77 8.84 -1.30
CA GLN A 538 13.79 8.76 -2.38
C GLN A 538 14.44 8.88 -3.76
N PHE A 539 13.80 8.32 -4.78
CA PHE A 539 14.27 8.49 -6.16
C PHE A 539 14.16 9.94 -6.64
N SER A 540 13.16 10.68 -6.14
CA SER A 540 12.94 12.09 -6.46
C SER A 540 14.03 13.04 -5.95
N ASP A 541 14.90 12.57 -5.03
CA ASP A 541 16.09 13.30 -4.58
C ASP A 541 17.25 13.23 -5.58
N LEU A 542 17.27 12.17 -6.38
CA LEU A 542 18.41 11.76 -7.19
C LEU A 542 18.19 11.99 -8.69
N ILE A 543 16.94 11.89 -9.14
CA ILE A 543 16.55 12.11 -10.54
C ILE A 543 16.79 13.57 -10.95
N GLY A 544 17.17 13.77 -12.22
CA GLY A 544 17.36 15.09 -12.85
C GLY A 544 18.83 15.53 -13.01
N GLY A 545 19.80 14.77 -12.49
CA GLY A 545 21.24 15.03 -12.69
C GLY A 545 21.83 16.03 -11.69
N HIS A 546 22.86 16.78 -12.12
CA HIS A 546 23.60 17.75 -11.30
C HIS A 546 24.31 17.13 -10.07
N ALA A 547 24.99 16.01 -10.31
CA ALA A 547 25.97 15.39 -9.42
C ALA A 547 26.81 14.36 -10.19
N ASP A 548 28.09 14.20 -9.83
CA ASP A 548 28.96 13.12 -10.34
C ASP A 548 28.40 11.72 -10.02
N ARG A 549 27.70 11.61 -8.87
CA ARG A 549 27.23 10.36 -8.28
C ARG A 549 25.93 10.57 -7.52
N THR A 550 25.01 9.61 -7.67
CA THR A 550 23.78 9.53 -6.87
C THR A 550 23.80 8.27 -6.01
N ILE A 551 23.42 8.39 -4.74
CA ILE A 551 23.39 7.29 -3.78
C ILE A 551 21.99 7.24 -3.15
N LYS A 552 21.25 6.17 -3.47
CA LYS A 552 19.94 5.84 -2.87
C LYS A 552 20.14 5.19 -1.51
N LEU A 553 19.50 5.75 -0.49
CA LEU A 553 19.34 5.14 0.82
C LEU A 553 18.05 4.30 0.84
N PRO A 554 18.02 3.18 1.57
CA PRO A 554 16.86 2.31 1.62
C PRO A 554 15.73 2.94 2.45
N ASN A 555 14.55 3.11 1.84
CA ASN A 555 13.33 3.53 2.54
C ASN A 555 12.06 2.84 2.00
N PRO A 556 11.39 1.98 2.81
CA PRO A 556 10.10 1.40 2.51
C PRO A 556 8.90 2.09 3.21
N THR A 557 9.10 3.11 4.06
CA THR A 557 8.05 3.68 4.93
C THR A 557 7.15 4.71 4.25
N TYR A 558 7.63 5.41 3.22
CA TYR A 558 6.85 6.33 2.38
C TYR A 558 7.44 6.45 0.97
N TYR A 559 6.64 6.91 -0.01
CA TYR A 559 7.07 7.11 -1.39
C TYR A 559 6.81 8.52 -1.91
N LEU A 560 7.86 9.21 -2.37
CA LEU A 560 7.77 10.52 -3.02
C LEU A 560 7.97 10.42 -4.55
N PRO A 561 6.88 10.42 -5.35
CA PRO A 561 6.95 10.29 -6.82
C PRO A 561 7.59 11.48 -7.55
#